data_AF-A0A1G6PDL9-F1
#
_entry.id   AF-A0A1G6PDL9-F1
#
_cell.length_a   1.000
_cell.length_b   1.000
_cell.length_c   1.000
_cell.angle_alpha   90.00
_cell.angle_beta   90.00
_cell.angle_gamma   90.00
#
_symmetry.space_group_name_H-M   'P 1'
#
loop_
_entity.id
_entity.type
_entity.pdbx_description
1 polymer ?
#
loop_
_entity_poly.entity_id
_entity_poly.type
_entity_poly.pdbx_seq_one_letter_code
_entity_poly.pdbx_strand_id
1 'polypeptide(L)'
;MSTLQEHLDALDPAPAIRALATALAAETAVESDRQEQYVSLRPSMEGAVAVYLHRTWISIAVEPDGAAAVAARLPGATVHPKTAATTYLHLTADALAGAPDAALSVAREAVAWRAAGPRSSVGTGSAKKVAEPVATCPSHWMALLPSGACPVCG
;
A
#
# COMPACT_ATOMS: atom_id res chain seq x y z
N MET A 1 -13.24 -17.78 5.49
CA MET A 1 -12.31 -16.67 5.17
C MET A 1 -11.17 -16.82 6.14
N SER A 2 -9.97 -17.10 5.65
CA SER A 2 -8.80 -17.25 6.52
C SER A 2 -8.55 -15.95 7.26
N THR A 3 -8.40 -16.05 8.57
CA THR A 3 -8.11 -14.88 9.40
C THR A 3 -6.69 -14.40 9.11
N LEU A 4 -6.42 -13.09 9.23
CA LEU A 4 -5.06 -12.53 9.09
C LEU A 4 -4.03 -13.33 9.91
N GLN A 5 -4.43 -13.83 11.07
CA GLN A 5 -3.61 -14.69 11.91
C GLN A 5 -3.12 -15.95 11.18
N GLU A 6 -3.99 -16.68 10.49
CA GLU A 6 -3.61 -17.87 9.70
C GLU A 6 -2.61 -17.51 8.60
N HIS A 7 -2.80 -16.38 7.93
CA HIS A 7 -1.89 -15.90 6.90
C HIS A 7 -0.51 -15.57 7.46
N LEU A 8 -0.45 -14.94 8.63
CA LEU A 8 0.80 -14.63 9.31
C LEU A 8 1.47 -15.91 9.85
N ASP A 9 0.71 -16.86 10.38
CA ASP A 9 1.25 -18.14 10.86
C ASP A 9 1.85 -18.96 9.72
N ALA A 10 1.20 -19.00 8.56
CA ALA A 10 1.74 -19.65 7.37
C ALA A 10 2.93 -18.90 6.74
N LEU A 11 2.98 -17.57 6.86
CA LEU A 11 4.12 -16.79 6.37
C LEU A 11 5.34 -16.94 7.29
N ASP A 12 5.10 -17.04 8.61
CA ASP A 12 6.10 -16.97 9.68
C ASP A 12 7.00 -15.72 9.59
N PRO A 13 6.43 -14.50 9.68
CA PRO A 13 7.21 -13.28 9.61
C PRO A 13 7.89 -12.97 10.94
N ALA A 14 8.95 -12.18 10.86
CA ALA A 14 9.67 -11.67 12.02
C ALA A 14 8.70 -11.01 13.03
N PRO A 15 8.97 -11.10 14.35
CA PRO A 15 8.04 -10.65 15.39
C PRO A 15 7.55 -9.19 15.22
N ALA A 16 8.45 -8.28 14.82
CA ALA A 16 8.10 -6.88 14.59
C ALA A 16 7.07 -6.69 13.46
N ILE A 17 7.17 -7.49 12.40
CA ILE A 17 6.26 -7.46 11.25
C ILE A 17 4.88 -8.01 11.65
N ARG A 18 4.87 -9.12 12.40
CA ARG A 18 3.63 -9.68 12.96
C ARG A 18 2.94 -8.68 13.89
N ALA A 19 3.70 -8.02 14.77
CA ALA A 19 3.18 -7.02 15.69
C ALA A 19 2.56 -5.83 14.93
N LEU A 20 3.25 -5.30 13.93
CA LEU A 20 2.73 -4.24 13.06
C LEU A 20 1.42 -4.65 12.38
N ALA A 21 1.38 -5.82 11.75
CA ALA A 21 0.20 -6.30 11.04
C ALA A 21 -1.01 -6.46 11.97
N THR A 22 -0.77 -6.99 13.17
CA THR A 22 -1.80 -7.19 14.20
C THR A 22 -2.32 -5.84 14.72
N ALA A 23 -1.43 -4.89 15.02
CA ALA A 23 -1.79 -3.55 15.47
C ALA A 23 -2.57 -2.79 14.38
N LEU A 24 -2.12 -2.86 13.13
CA LEU A 24 -2.81 -2.22 12.01
C LEU A 24 -4.23 -2.76 11.83
N ALA A 25 -4.42 -4.09 11.92
CA ALA A 25 -5.73 -4.72 11.81
C ALA A 25 -6.64 -4.45 13.02
N ALA A 26 -6.07 -4.18 14.19
CA ALA A 26 -6.84 -3.75 15.36
C ALA A 26 -7.35 -2.30 15.24
N GLU A 27 -6.62 -1.44 14.53
CA GLU A 27 -6.93 -0.01 14.43
C GLU A 27 -7.63 0.38 13.13
N THR A 28 -7.52 -0.45 12.08
CA THR A 28 -7.99 -0.13 10.73
C THR A 28 -8.64 -1.35 10.09
N ALA A 29 -9.75 -1.12 9.37
CA ALA A 29 -10.35 -2.16 8.55
C ALA A 29 -9.40 -2.52 7.39
N VAL A 30 -8.84 -3.73 7.45
CA VAL A 30 -7.98 -4.29 6.41
C VAL A 30 -8.41 -5.71 6.11
N GLU A 31 -8.34 -6.06 4.85
CA GLU A 31 -8.44 -7.42 4.37
C GLU A 31 -7.04 -7.92 3.99
N SER A 32 -6.84 -9.22 4.13
CA SER A 32 -5.54 -9.84 3.89
C SER A 32 -5.63 -10.96 2.88
N ASP A 33 -4.61 -11.07 2.03
CA ASP A 33 -4.47 -12.15 1.07
C ASP A 33 -3.05 -12.72 1.12
N ARG A 34 -2.97 -14.06 1.12
CA ARG A 34 -1.71 -14.80 1.28
C ARG A 34 -1.20 -15.25 -0.08
N GLN A 35 0.05 -14.89 -0.36
CA GLN A 35 0.82 -15.28 -1.53
C GLN A 35 2.11 -15.94 -1.08
N GLU A 36 2.69 -16.85 -1.86
CA GLU A 36 3.80 -17.73 -1.45
C GLU A 36 4.85 -17.05 -0.55
N GLN A 37 5.28 -15.84 -0.93
CA GLN A 37 6.37 -15.10 -0.28
C GLN A 37 5.91 -13.89 0.57
N TYR A 38 4.60 -13.60 0.62
CA TYR A 38 4.10 -12.42 1.33
C TYR A 38 2.63 -12.51 1.72
N VAL A 39 2.23 -11.65 2.65
CA VAL A 39 0.82 -11.32 2.90
C VAL A 39 0.58 -9.89 2.45
N SER A 40 -0.45 -9.67 1.63
CA SER A 40 -0.87 -8.32 1.26
C SER A 40 -1.99 -7.84 2.17
N LEU A 41 -1.90 -6.60 2.62
CA LEU A 41 -2.96 -5.90 3.36
C LEU A 41 -3.53 -4.78 2.49
N ARG A 42 -4.85 -4.74 2.41
CA ARG A 42 -5.61 -3.83 1.55
C ARG A 42 -6.88 -3.37 2.26
N PRO A 43 -7.44 -2.20 1.94
CA PRO A 43 -8.69 -1.75 2.55
C PRO A 43 -9.91 -2.60 2.16
N SER A 44 -9.84 -3.27 0.99
CA SER A 44 -10.84 -4.23 0.49
C SER A 44 -10.19 -5.16 -0.54
N MET A 45 -10.78 -6.35 -0.78
CA MET A 45 -10.25 -7.37 -1.69
C MET A 45 -10.07 -6.86 -3.12
N GLU A 46 -10.93 -5.95 -3.55
CA GLU A 46 -10.91 -5.32 -4.87
C GLU A 46 -9.95 -4.11 -4.95
N GLY A 47 -9.53 -3.59 -3.80
CA GLY A 47 -8.68 -2.41 -3.69
C GLY A 47 -7.20 -2.69 -3.92
N ALA A 48 -6.45 -1.61 -4.14
CA ALA A 48 -5.00 -1.65 -4.24
C ALA A 48 -4.34 -1.99 -2.89
N VAL A 49 -3.22 -2.71 -2.95
CA VAL A 49 -2.46 -3.10 -1.75
C VAL A 49 -1.84 -1.87 -1.10
N ALA A 50 -2.03 -1.78 0.23
CA ALA A 50 -1.45 -0.74 1.07
C ALA A 50 -0.13 -1.20 1.70
N VAL A 51 -0.06 -2.45 2.15
CA VAL A 51 1.15 -3.01 2.78
C VAL A 51 1.42 -4.42 2.26
N TYR A 52 2.67 -4.71 1.93
CA TYR A 52 3.17 -6.06 1.73
C TYR A 52 3.99 -6.48 2.94
N LEU A 53 3.68 -7.64 3.50
CA LEU A 53 4.40 -8.24 4.61
C LEU A 53 5.19 -9.44 4.07
N HIS A 54 6.52 -9.32 4.07
CA HIS A 54 7.40 -10.45 3.82
C HIS A 54 7.92 -11.00 5.16
N ARG A 55 8.68 -12.10 5.10
CA ARG A 55 9.22 -12.72 6.33
C ARG A 55 10.14 -11.80 7.11
N THR A 56 10.98 -11.01 6.43
CA THR A 56 12.05 -10.23 7.06
C THR A 56 12.00 -8.75 6.72
N TRP A 57 11.01 -8.31 5.95
CA TRP A 57 10.83 -6.91 5.56
C TRP A 57 9.37 -6.63 5.18
N ILE A 58 9.02 -5.36 5.07
CA ILE A 58 7.71 -4.89 4.62
C ILE A 58 7.87 -3.88 3.49
N SER A 59 6.82 -3.70 2.70
CA SER A 59 6.65 -2.55 1.82
C SER A 59 5.38 -1.79 2.19
N ILE A 60 5.47 -0.48 2.36
CA ILE A 60 4.31 0.38 2.58
C ILE A 60 4.10 1.26 1.34
N ALA A 61 2.90 1.22 0.76
CA ALA A 61 2.54 2.01 -0.41
C ALA A 61 2.34 3.48 -0.03
N VAL A 62 2.97 4.38 -0.76
CA VAL A 62 2.85 5.83 -0.58
C VAL A 62 2.68 6.54 -1.93
N GLU A 63 2.14 7.75 -1.86
CA GLU A 63 2.09 8.63 -3.03
C GLU A 63 3.50 9.05 -3.47
N PRO A 64 3.83 9.00 -4.77
CA PRO A 64 5.17 9.33 -5.27
C PRO A 64 5.67 10.71 -4.85
N ASP A 65 4.84 11.75 -4.96
CA ASP A 65 5.22 13.15 -4.68
C ASP A 65 5.57 13.38 -3.20
N GLY A 66 4.96 12.60 -2.29
CA GLY A 66 5.19 12.68 -0.85
C GLY A 66 6.22 11.68 -0.32
N ALA A 67 6.70 10.75 -1.16
CA ALA A 67 7.43 9.57 -0.68
C ALA A 67 8.70 9.92 0.11
N ALA A 68 9.45 10.94 -0.30
CA ALA A 68 10.66 11.37 0.41
C ALA A 68 10.34 11.95 1.80
N ALA A 69 9.27 12.72 1.93
CA ALA A 69 8.84 13.29 3.21
C ALA A 69 8.32 12.20 4.16
N VAL A 70 7.61 11.19 3.63
CA VAL A 70 7.16 10.03 4.43
C VAL A 70 8.36 9.17 4.84
N ALA A 71 9.32 8.93 3.95
CA ALA A 71 10.54 8.19 4.27
C ALA A 71 11.37 8.85 5.38
N ALA A 72 11.42 10.19 5.41
CA ALA A 72 12.12 10.92 6.48
C ALA A 72 11.53 10.67 7.89
N ARG A 73 10.26 10.24 7.98
CA ARG A 73 9.60 9.87 9.25
C ARG A 73 9.92 8.43 9.67
N LEU A 74 10.55 7.63 8.79
CA LEU A 74 10.83 6.21 8.98
C LEU A 74 12.33 5.93 8.83
N PRO A 75 13.11 6.07 9.91
CA PRO A 75 14.53 5.72 9.89
C PRO A 75 14.78 4.30 9.37
N GLY A 76 15.69 4.16 8.41
CA GLY A 76 15.99 2.87 7.79
C GLY A 76 15.06 2.45 6.65
N ALA A 77 14.06 3.26 6.30
CA ALA A 77 13.24 3.02 5.12
C ALA A 77 13.99 3.37 3.83
N THR A 78 13.86 2.53 2.80
CA THR A 78 14.34 2.84 1.44
C THR A 78 13.17 3.11 0.50
N VAL A 79 13.33 4.11 -0.37
CA VAL A 79 12.30 4.52 -1.34
C VAL A 79 12.46 3.72 -2.62
N HIS A 80 11.41 3.02 -3.04
CA HIS A 80 11.37 2.20 -4.25
C HIS A 80 10.22 2.64 -5.16
N PRO A 81 10.48 3.47 -6.18
CA PRO A 81 9.47 3.80 -7.19
C PRO A 81 9.03 2.53 -7.93
N LYS A 82 7.72 2.26 -7.97
CA LYS A 82 7.17 1.10 -8.68
C LYS A 82 6.42 1.49 -9.95
N THR A 83 5.51 2.45 -9.84
CA THR A 83 4.73 3.01 -10.95
C THR A 83 4.64 4.52 -10.82
N ALA A 84 4.14 5.20 -11.84
CA ALA A 84 3.85 6.63 -11.77
C ALA A 84 2.83 7.01 -10.66
N ALA A 85 2.07 6.04 -10.14
CA ALA A 85 1.03 6.24 -9.13
C ALA A 85 1.37 5.63 -7.77
N THR A 86 2.49 4.91 -7.63
CA THR A 86 2.85 4.22 -6.39
C THR A 86 4.34 4.12 -6.22
N THR A 87 4.79 4.58 -5.06
CA THR A 87 6.12 4.35 -4.52
C THR A 87 6.00 3.48 -3.28
N TYR A 88 6.93 2.56 -3.07
CA TYR A 88 6.98 1.75 -1.85
C TYR A 88 8.10 2.25 -0.93
N LEU A 89 7.82 2.27 0.37
CA LEU A 89 8.83 2.38 1.41
C LEU A 89 9.14 0.97 1.92
N HIS A 90 10.37 0.51 1.71
CA HIS A 90 10.81 -0.80 2.19
C HIS A 90 11.48 -0.65 3.55
N LEU A 91 11.08 -1.46 4.53
CA LEU A 91 11.69 -1.52 5.85
C LEU A 91 12.05 -2.96 6.19
N THR A 92 13.26 -3.18 6.69
CA THR A 92 13.65 -4.46 7.28
C THR A 92 12.96 -4.65 8.64
N ALA A 93 12.91 -5.89 9.13
CA ALA A 93 12.40 -6.19 10.46
C ALA A 93 13.13 -5.40 11.57
N ASP A 94 14.43 -5.20 11.45
CA ASP A 94 15.23 -4.46 12.43
C ASP A 94 14.91 -2.96 12.42
N ALA A 95 14.79 -2.36 11.23
CA ALA A 95 14.39 -0.95 11.10
C ALA A 95 12.97 -0.74 11.65
N LEU A 96 12.06 -1.67 11.36
CA LEU A 96 10.71 -1.67 11.90
C LEU A 96 10.70 -1.77 13.43
N ALA A 97 11.52 -2.66 14.01
CA ALA A 97 11.64 -2.80 15.46
C ALA A 97 12.17 -1.52 16.13
N GLY A 98 13.00 -0.74 15.43
CA GLY A 98 13.51 0.54 15.93
C GLY A 98 12.52 1.71 15.85
N ALA A 99 11.46 1.61 15.04
CA ALA A 99 10.48 2.69 14.85
C ALA A 99 9.04 2.17 14.64
N PRO A 100 8.49 1.35 15.56
CA PRO A 100 7.21 0.65 15.36
C PRO A 100 6.02 1.62 15.23
N ASP A 101 5.94 2.65 16.07
CA ASP A 101 4.82 3.61 16.05
C ASP A 101 4.80 4.46 14.77
N ALA A 102 5.99 4.85 14.30
CA ALA A 102 6.12 5.58 13.05
C ALA A 102 5.68 4.70 11.86
N ALA A 103 6.12 3.44 11.83
CA ALA A 103 5.73 2.49 10.79
C ALA A 103 4.23 2.21 10.80
N LEU A 104 3.62 2.05 11.98
CA LEU A 104 2.18 1.89 12.13
C LEU A 104 1.42 3.13 11.65
N SER A 105 1.88 4.33 12.01
CA SER A 105 1.27 5.58 11.52
C SER A 105 1.29 5.66 10.00
N VAL A 106 2.43 5.37 9.37
CA VAL A 106 2.56 5.40 7.91
C VAL A 106 1.76 4.29 7.24
N ALA A 107 1.68 3.10 7.84
CA ALA A 107 0.85 2.01 7.34
C ALA A 107 -0.66 2.37 7.36
N ARG A 108 -1.13 3.04 8.42
CA ARG A 108 -2.52 3.57 8.47
C ARG A 108 -2.78 4.60 7.40
N GLU A 109 -1.85 5.54 7.20
CA GLU A 109 -1.94 6.53 6.12
C GLU A 109 -1.99 5.86 4.74
N ALA A 110 -1.21 4.80 4.53
CA ALA A 110 -1.24 4.01 3.30
C ALA A 110 -2.60 3.32 3.08
N VAL A 111 -3.17 2.72 4.12
CA VAL A 111 -4.51 2.10 4.03
C VAL A 111 -5.57 3.14 3.74
N ALA A 112 -5.56 4.27 4.45
CA ALA A 112 -6.52 5.36 4.23
C ALA A 112 -6.39 5.96 2.83
N TRP A 113 -5.16 6.16 2.35
CA TRP A 113 -4.89 6.57 0.99
C TRP A 113 -5.49 5.57 0.01
N ARG A 114 -5.17 4.27 0.13
CA ARG A 114 -5.72 3.23 -0.73
C ARG A 114 -7.25 3.12 -0.68
N ALA A 115 -7.86 3.39 0.47
CA ALA A 115 -9.31 3.38 0.61
C ALA A 115 -9.97 4.56 -0.12
N ALA A 116 -9.31 5.72 -0.18
CA ALA A 116 -9.81 6.89 -0.89
C ALA A 116 -9.81 6.72 -2.43
N GLY A 117 -9.09 5.72 -2.94
CA GLY A 117 -8.98 5.46 -4.37
C GLY A 117 -8.02 6.41 -5.10
N PRO A 118 -7.83 6.21 -6.40
CA PRO A 118 -6.98 7.09 -7.21
C PRO A 118 -7.54 8.52 -7.23
N ARG A 119 -6.67 9.53 -7.22
CA ARG A 119 -7.10 10.93 -7.37
C ARG A 119 -7.81 11.08 -8.72
N SER A 120 -9.07 11.51 -8.69
CA SER A 120 -9.81 11.86 -9.90
C SER A 120 -9.14 13.07 -10.58
N SER A 121 -8.82 12.97 -11.87
CA SER A 121 -8.21 14.04 -12.67
C SER A 121 -9.12 15.25 -12.93
N VAL A 122 -10.33 15.28 -12.37
CA VAL A 122 -11.25 16.42 -12.46
C VAL A 122 -10.79 17.51 -11.49
N GLY A 123 -9.93 18.39 -12.00
CA GLY A 123 -9.34 19.50 -11.25
C GLY A 123 -10.38 20.53 -10.78
N THR A 124 -10.16 21.02 -9.56
CA THR A 124 -10.61 22.33 -9.07
C THR A 124 -9.84 23.45 -9.78
N GLY A 125 -10.08 23.63 -11.07
CA GLY A 125 -9.39 24.66 -11.86
C GLY A 125 -10.06 24.92 -13.20
N SER A 126 -10.53 26.16 -13.37
CA SER A 126 -11.09 26.83 -14.55
C SER A 126 -11.17 26.04 -15.86
N ALA A 127 -12.40 25.92 -16.37
CA ALA A 127 -12.82 25.33 -17.62
C ALA A 127 -11.83 25.54 -18.80
N LYS A 128 -11.05 24.50 -19.11
CA LYS A 128 -10.50 24.24 -20.43
C LYS A 128 -10.73 22.76 -20.73
N LYS A 129 -11.43 22.51 -21.85
CA LYS A 129 -11.70 21.20 -22.49
C LYS A 129 -11.64 20.02 -21.51
N VAL A 130 -12.80 19.66 -20.96
CA VAL A 130 -13.00 18.48 -20.11
C VAL A 130 -12.31 17.29 -20.78
N ALA A 131 -11.14 16.91 -20.28
CA ALA A 131 -10.57 15.61 -20.57
C ALA A 131 -11.57 14.60 -20.01
N GLU A 132 -12.00 13.65 -20.84
CA GLU A 132 -12.91 12.60 -20.39
C GLU A 132 -12.33 11.92 -19.14
N PRO A 133 -13.17 11.56 -18.16
CA PRO A 133 -12.70 10.83 -16.99
C PRO A 133 -11.98 9.56 -17.45
N VAL A 134 -10.66 9.52 -17.26
CA VAL A 134 -9.85 8.35 -17.61
C VAL A 134 -10.14 7.30 -16.56
N ALA A 135 -10.84 6.24 -16.97
CA ALA A 135 -11.06 5.09 -16.11
C ALA A 135 -9.71 4.58 -15.60
N THR A 136 -9.62 4.34 -14.30
CA THR A 136 -8.38 3.99 -13.60
C THR A 136 -8.51 2.58 -13.03
N CYS A 137 -7.46 1.77 -13.16
CA CYS A 137 -7.44 0.44 -12.56
C CYS A 137 -7.53 0.53 -11.03
N PRO A 138 -8.48 -0.15 -10.37
CA PRO A 138 -8.62 -0.09 -8.91
C PRO A 138 -7.44 -0.74 -8.16
N SER A 139 -6.70 -1.65 -8.81
CA SER A 139 -5.59 -2.38 -8.22
C SER A 139 -4.21 -1.71 -8.42
N HIS A 140 -3.98 -1.12 -9.60
CA HIS A 140 -2.69 -0.52 -9.97
C HIS A 140 -2.69 1.00 -10.02
N TRP A 141 -3.88 1.60 -9.96
CA TRP A 141 -4.08 3.06 -9.98
C TRP A 141 -3.46 3.76 -11.18
N MET A 142 -3.45 3.06 -12.30
CA MET A 142 -2.99 3.57 -13.59
C MET A 142 -4.19 3.74 -14.52
N ALA A 143 -4.06 4.72 -15.42
CA ALA A 143 -4.99 4.88 -16.53
C ALA A 143 -5.17 3.56 -17.28
N LEU A 144 -6.42 3.18 -17.53
CA LEU A 144 -6.75 2.07 -18.40
C LEU A 144 -6.42 2.43 -19.85
N LEU A 145 -6.01 1.44 -20.62
CA LEU A 145 -5.86 1.55 -22.07
C LEU A 145 -7.24 1.84 -22.72
N PRO A 146 -7.29 2.32 -23.97
CA PRO A 146 -8.57 2.50 -24.68
C PRO A 146 -9.42 1.22 -24.76
N SER A 147 -8.80 0.05 -24.64
CA SER A 147 -9.45 -1.26 -24.54
C SER A 147 -10.16 -1.52 -23.20
N GLY A 148 -10.00 -0.63 -22.22
CA GLY A 148 -10.42 -0.85 -20.82
C GLY A 148 -9.46 -1.73 -20.02
N ALA A 149 -8.38 -2.23 -20.62
CA ALA A 149 -7.41 -3.09 -19.95
C ALA A 149 -6.41 -2.27 -19.10
N CYS A 150 -5.96 -2.84 -17.98
CA CYS A 150 -4.87 -2.26 -17.20
C CYS A 150 -3.53 -2.73 -17.77
N PRO A 151 -2.56 -1.82 -18.03
CA PRO A 151 -1.23 -2.19 -18.53
C PRO A 151 -0.45 -3.19 -17.68
N VAL A 152 -0.85 -3.38 -16.42
CA VAL A 152 -0.23 -4.31 -15.47
C VAL A 152 -1.09 -5.57 -15.25
N CYS A 153 -2.41 -5.50 -15.38
CA CYS A 153 -3.28 -6.68 -15.22
C CYS A 153 -3.32 -7.58 -16.47
N GLY A 154 -3.16 -7.00 -17.67
CA GLY A 154 -3.44 -7.67 -18.96
C GLY A 154 -4.73 -7.16 -19.59
#